data_AF-A0A5M3VVM6-F1
#
_entry.id   AF-A0A5M3VVM6-F1
#
_cell.length_a   1.000
_cell.length_b   1.000
_cell.length_c   1.000
_cell.angle_alpha   90.00
_cell.angle_beta   90.00
_cell.angle_gamma   90.00
#
_symmetry.space_group_name_H-M   'P 1'
#
loop_
_entity.id
_entity.type
_entity.pdbx_description
1 polymer ?
#
loop_
_entity_poly.entity_id
_entity_poly.type
_entity_poly.pdbx_seq_one_letter_code
_entity_poly.pdbx_strand_id
1 'polypeptide(L)'
;MDPLIIVKPYYQAWQQRAGDMSGVALADGFTFHGPVADFQDAEGYRAMAREAGAAVLGFRVRHQFAAGDLVCSIIDWEMAGMPGTLTSAELLRVRDGEIVSGELIYDAEDLRRAMAPTSAAQPGIGGLLERSHGLVGRILGQITPQGWAAASPCRKWTVRQSANHLTGALLILARVAEGRQVEAAEFDAQHQADTDHLGADPAAAFAAVAARSVAAFAAPGALEADHAFMGTRTPGAVLASISLLESLVHGWDIATGAGLDYPADAEVVLAAWQHAATGVGDHQREAGQFAAVLPVLPTADPLTRLLAHLGRSS
;
A
#
# COMPACT_ATOMS: atom_id res chain seq x y z
N MET A 1 35.91 29.02 -16.23
CA MET A 1 35.00 30.01 -15.60
C MET A 1 34.79 29.56 -14.16
N ASP A 2 34.72 30.47 -13.20
CA ASP A 2 34.57 30.11 -11.78
C ASP A 2 33.25 29.34 -11.57
N PRO A 3 33.27 28.10 -11.07
CA PRO A 3 32.07 27.30 -10.86
C PRO A 3 31.08 27.97 -9.89
N LEU A 4 31.55 28.82 -8.96
CA LEU A 4 30.68 29.60 -8.07
C LEU A 4 29.84 30.63 -8.84
N ILE A 5 30.39 31.20 -9.91
CA ILE A 5 29.66 32.12 -10.80
C ILE A 5 28.59 31.33 -11.57
N ILE A 6 28.91 30.10 -12.00
CA ILE A 6 28.03 29.27 -12.81
C ILE A 6 26.81 28.77 -12.00
N VAL A 7 26.99 28.38 -10.74
CA VAL A 7 25.86 27.93 -9.90
C VAL A 7 25.05 29.08 -9.27
N LYS A 8 25.52 30.33 -9.37
CA LYS A 8 24.82 31.47 -8.74
C LYS A 8 23.36 31.63 -9.22
N PRO A 9 23.05 31.54 -10.53
CA PRO A 9 21.67 31.60 -11.01
C PRO A 9 20.77 30.47 -10.49
N TYR A 10 21.36 29.31 -10.20
CA TYR A 10 20.66 28.15 -9.62
C TYR A 10 20.15 28.46 -8.21
N TYR A 11 21.02 28.97 -7.33
CA TYR A 11 20.59 29.34 -5.97
C TYR A 11 19.66 30.57 -5.97
N GLN A 12 19.84 31.50 -6.90
CA GLN A 12 18.90 32.62 -7.08
C GLN A 12 17.51 32.17 -7.53
N ALA A 13 17.41 31.07 -8.29
CA ALA A 13 16.11 30.50 -8.65
C ALA A 13 15.33 30.05 -7.40
N TRP A 14 15.98 29.34 -6.49
CA TRP A 14 15.38 28.93 -5.21
C TRP A 14 15.07 30.12 -4.29
N GLN A 15 15.98 31.09 -4.19
CA GLN A 15 15.83 32.23 -3.27
C GLN A 15 14.80 33.27 -3.71
N GLN A 16 14.64 33.47 -5.02
CA GLN A 16 13.97 34.67 -5.55
C GLN A 16 12.91 34.39 -6.60
N ARG A 17 12.87 33.17 -7.14
CA ARG A 17 12.03 32.84 -8.30
C ARG A 17 11.17 31.60 -8.10
N ALA A 18 10.91 31.21 -6.85
CA ALA A 18 10.09 30.04 -6.52
C ALA A 18 10.50 28.78 -7.32
N GLY A 19 11.82 28.55 -7.45
CA GLY A 19 12.35 27.41 -8.18
C GLY A 19 12.26 27.50 -9.72
N ASP A 20 11.97 28.67 -10.29
CA ASP A 20 12.07 28.87 -11.75
C ASP A 20 13.52 28.81 -12.23
N MET A 21 13.89 27.65 -12.76
CA MET A 21 15.21 27.33 -13.27
C MET A 21 15.44 27.82 -14.71
N SER A 22 14.47 28.47 -15.39
CA SER A 22 14.56 28.85 -16.82
C SER A 22 15.87 29.55 -17.22
N GLY A 23 16.43 30.38 -16.32
CA GLY A 23 17.70 31.09 -16.53
C GLY A 23 18.96 30.35 -16.04
N VAL A 24 18.87 29.06 -15.75
CA VAL A 24 19.97 28.23 -15.25
C VAL A 24 20.48 27.31 -16.34
N ALA A 25 21.79 27.32 -16.56
CA ALA A 25 22.46 26.44 -17.52
C ALA A 25 22.62 25.02 -16.94
N LEU A 26 21.59 24.19 -17.12
CA LEU A 26 21.65 22.75 -16.89
C LEU A 26 21.96 22.07 -18.22
N ALA A 27 22.94 21.17 -18.23
CA ALA A 27 23.32 20.43 -19.44
C ALA A 27 22.19 19.48 -19.91
N ASP A 28 22.19 19.11 -21.18
CA ASP A 28 21.19 18.18 -21.75
C ASP A 28 21.18 16.81 -21.03
N GLY A 29 22.36 16.34 -20.60
CA GLY A 29 22.54 15.11 -19.83
C GLY A 29 22.54 15.30 -18.31
N PHE A 30 21.90 16.35 -17.80
CA PHE A 30 21.86 16.66 -16.38
C PHE A 30 21.23 15.53 -15.56
N THR A 31 21.86 15.17 -14.44
CA THR A 31 21.32 14.22 -13.47
C THR A 31 21.24 14.83 -12.08
N PHE A 32 20.26 14.43 -11.28
CA PHE A 32 20.16 14.85 -9.90
C PHE A 32 19.79 13.68 -9.01
N HIS A 33 20.55 13.50 -7.92
CA HIS A 33 20.27 12.48 -6.91
C HIS A 33 19.87 13.15 -5.61
N GLY A 34 18.77 12.71 -5.00
CA GLY A 34 18.34 13.21 -3.71
C GLY A 34 17.64 12.14 -2.88
N PRO A 35 17.43 12.38 -1.57
CA PRO A 35 16.93 11.34 -0.67
C PRO A 35 15.45 10.97 -0.90
N VAL A 36 14.72 11.76 -1.70
CA VAL A 36 13.28 11.59 -1.97
C VAL A 36 12.96 11.44 -3.45
N ALA A 37 13.80 11.99 -4.34
CA ALA A 37 13.56 11.94 -5.77
C ALA A 37 14.87 11.99 -6.57
N ASP A 38 14.86 11.30 -7.71
CA ASP A 38 15.95 11.24 -8.67
C ASP A 38 15.49 11.76 -10.03
N PHE A 39 16.40 12.40 -10.75
CA PHE A 39 16.15 12.95 -12.08
C PHE A 39 17.28 12.56 -13.02
N GLN A 40 16.90 12.08 -14.21
CA GLN A 40 17.83 11.66 -15.26
C GLN A 40 17.93 12.68 -16.41
N ASP A 41 17.21 13.80 -16.31
CA ASP A 41 17.21 14.88 -17.29
C ASP A 41 16.92 16.24 -16.63
N ALA A 42 17.25 17.31 -17.36
CA ALA A 42 17.02 18.68 -16.91
C ALA A 42 15.52 19.06 -16.88
N GLU A 43 14.68 18.48 -17.73
CA GLU A 43 13.27 18.85 -17.85
C GLU A 43 12.47 18.45 -16.61
N GLY A 44 12.60 17.19 -16.19
CA GLY A 44 12.01 16.63 -14.99
C GLY A 44 12.47 17.37 -13.74
N TYR A 45 13.76 17.69 -13.66
CA TYR A 45 14.28 18.49 -12.55
C TYR A 45 13.67 19.90 -12.53
N ARG A 46 13.56 20.58 -13.68
CA ARG A 46 12.93 21.90 -13.79
C ARG A 46 11.44 21.86 -13.42
N ALA A 47 10.74 20.79 -13.78
CA ALA A 47 9.34 20.60 -13.43
C ALA A 47 9.16 20.48 -11.91
N MET A 48 9.94 19.60 -11.28
CA MET A 48 9.95 19.48 -9.82
C MET A 48 10.34 20.79 -9.13
N ALA A 49 11.38 21.48 -9.62
CA ALA A 49 11.84 22.72 -9.00
C ALA A 49 10.76 23.80 -8.99
N ARG A 50 9.95 23.91 -10.06
CA ARG A 50 8.80 24.82 -10.10
C ARG A 50 7.70 24.45 -9.11
N GLU A 51 7.42 23.16 -8.96
CA GLU A 51 6.38 22.67 -8.05
C GLU A 51 6.81 22.84 -6.58
N ALA A 52 7.99 22.32 -6.22
CA ALA A 52 8.54 22.43 -4.88
C ALA A 52 8.84 23.88 -4.49
N GLY A 53 9.35 24.68 -5.43
CA GLY A 53 9.70 26.08 -5.21
C GLY A 53 8.50 26.96 -4.86
N ALA A 54 7.28 26.60 -5.26
CA ALA A 54 6.06 27.28 -4.83
C ALA A 54 5.75 27.06 -3.34
N ALA A 55 6.25 25.96 -2.75
CA ALA A 55 6.07 25.63 -1.34
C ALA A 55 7.22 26.13 -0.46
N VAL A 56 8.34 26.60 -1.02
CA VAL A 56 9.49 27.08 -0.25
C VAL A 56 9.17 28.42 0.42
N LEU A 57 9.28 28.46 1.75
CA LEU A 57 9.05 29.64 2.59
C LEU A 57 10.33 30.43 2.85
N GLY A 58 11.48 29.74 2.86
CA GLY A 58 12.79 30.33 3.07
C GLY A 58 13.87 29.46 2.45
N PHE A 59 14.89 30.08 1.87
CA PHE A 59 16.05 29.38 1.32
C PHE A 59 17.30 30.22 1.52
N ARG A 60 18.32 29.67 2.17
CA ARG A 60 19.54 30.38 2.53
C ARG A 60 20.75 29.49 2.28
N VAL A 61 21.70 29.99 1.50
CA VAL A 61 23.03 29.40 1.41
C VAL A 61 23.85 29.89 2.60
N ARG A 62 24.23 29.00 3.52
CA ARG A 62 25.05 29.33 4.70
C ARG A 62 26.52 29.41 4.37
N HIS A 63 26.99 28.41 3.65
CA HIS A 63 28.38 28.28 3.24
C HIS A 63 28.42 27.67 1.85
N GLN A 64 29.41 28.07 1.06
CA GLN A 64 29.61 27.55 -0.28
C GLN A 64 31.10 27.45 -0.55
N PHE A 65 31.50 26.31 -1.09
CA PHE A 65 32.90 25.94 -1.33
C PHE A 65 33.02 25.36 -2.73
N ALA A 66 34.13 25.64 -3.41
CA ALA A 66 34.45 25.04 -4.70
C ALA A 66 35.74 24.23 -4.61
N ALA A 67 35.73 23.04 -5.22
CA ALA A 67 36.88 22.17 -5.38
C ALA A 67 36.93 21.66 -6.82
N GLY A 68 37.72 22.33 -7.66
CA GLY A 68 37.77 22.03 -9.10
C GLY A 68 36.45 22.33 -9.79
N ASP A 69 35.81 21.30 -10.34
CA ASP A 69 34.53 21.36 -11.03
C ASP A 69 33.32 21.13 -10.11
N LEU A 70 33.54 20.93 -8.81
CA LEU A 70 32.52 20.63 -7.82
C LEU A 70 32.27 21.83 -6.91
N VAL A 71 31.00 22.19 -6.71
CA VAL A 71 30.55 23.17 -5.72
C VAL A 71 29.77 22.45 -4.64
N CYS A 72 30.17 22.62 -3.38
CA CYS A 72 29.43 22.15 -2.22
C CYS A 72 28.81 23.35 -1.48
N SER A 73 27.50 23.32 -1.31
CA SER A 73 26.74 24.35 -0.60
C SER A 73 26.07 23.75 0.62
N ILE A 74 26.24 24.38 1.78
CA ILE A 74 25.42 24.11 2.95
C ILE A 74 24.24 25.06 2.90
N ILE A 75 23.03 24.53 2.79
CA ILE A 75 21.81 25.31 2.61
C ILE A 75 20.82 25.01 3.73
N ASP A 76 20.15 26.05 4.20
CA ASP A 76 18.99 25.98 5.06
C ASP A 76 17.76 26.31 4.23
N TRP A 77 16.70 25.51 4.33
CA TRP A 77 15.46 25.79 3.65
C TRP A 77 14.24 25.40 4.49
N GLU A 78 13.15 26.12 4.24
CA GLU A 78 11.86 25.96 4.90
C GLU A 78 10.80 25.77 3.83
N MET A 79 9.84 24.88 4.09
CA MET A 79 8.79 24.54 3.15
C MET A 79 7.44 24.48 3.87
N ALA A 80 6.38 24.92 3.20
CA ALA A 80 5.03 24.83 3.70
C ALA A 80 4.66 23.37 3.99
N GLY A 81 4.11 23.11 5.18
CA GLY A 81 3.74 21.76 5.61
C GLY A 81 4.86 20.98 6.32
N MET A 82 6.06 21.54 6.45
CA MET A 82 7.20 20.93 7.14
C MET A 82 7.52 21.62 8.47
N PRO A 83 7.86 20.87 9.54
CA PRO A 83 8.24 21.47 10.80
C PRO A 83 9.66 22.06 10.76
N GLY A 84 9.75 23.39 10.77
CA GLY A 84 11.00 24.12 10.98
C GLY A 84 11.93 24.15 9.76
N THR A 85 13.19 24.51 10.03
CA THR A 85 14.25 24.65 9.02
C THR A 85 14.96 23.32 8.80
N LEU A 86 15.08 22.89 7.54
CA LEU A 86 15.92 21.76 7.14
C LEU A 86 17.30 22.27 6.70
N THR A 87 18.35 21.60 7.15
CA THR A 87 19.72 21.84 6.69
C THR A 87 20.18 20.71 5.78
N SER A 88 20.70 21.04 4.60
CA SER A 88 21.25 20.08 3.65
C SER A 88 22.63 20.50 3.15
N ALA A 89 23.37 19.50 2.66
CA ALA A 89 24.54 19.70 1.82
C ALA A 89 24.14 19.37 0.37
N GLU A 90 24.49 20.26 -0.55
CA GLU A 90 24.22 20.08 -1.98
C GLU A 90 25.52 20.18 -2.77
N LEU A 91 25.76 19.20 -3.62
CA LEU A 91 26.94 19.09 -4.45
C LEU A 91 26.54 19.26 -5.92
N LEU A 92 26.98 20.34 -6.55
CA LEU A 92 26.75 20.61 -7.97
C LEU A 92 28.05 20.47 -8.74
N ARG A 93 28.04 19.69 -9.82
CA ARG A 93 29.18 19.55 -10.73
C ARG A 93 28.98 20.41 -11.96
N VAL A 94 30.02 21.13 -12.36
CA VAL A 94 30.00 22.10 -13.44
C VAL A 94 31.01 21.74 -14.52
N ARG A 95 30.59 21.64 -15.78
CA ARG A 95 31.50 21.43 -16.92
C ARG A 95 31.07 22.34 -18.06
N ASP A 96 32.06 22.91 -18.74
CA ASP A 96 31.87 23.73 -19.94
C ASP A 96 30.85 24.89 -19.78
N GLY A 97 30.69 25.42 -18.57
CA GLY A 97 29.76 26.52 -18.28
C GLY A 97 28.38 26.08 -17.81
N GLU A 98 28.13 24.77 -17.69
CA GLU A 98 26.84 24.18 -17.36
C GLU A 98 26.93 23.32 -16.10
N ILE A 99 25.82 23.20 -15.37
CA ILE A 99 25.68 22.22 -14.30
C ILE A 99 25.32 20.88 -14.94
N VAL A 100 26.16 19.87 -14.73
CA VAL A 100 26.01 18.53 -15.32
C VAL A 100 25.42 17.52 -14.34
N SER A 101 25.58 17.73 -13.04
CA SER A 101 24.93 16.89 -12.04
C SER A 101 24.72 17.61 -10.72
N GLY A 102 23.73 17.16 -9.95
CA GLY A 102 23.53 17.56 -8.56
C GLY A 102 23.33 16.36 -7.63
N GLU A 103 23.75 16.51 -6.38
CA GLU A 103 23.48 15.55 -5.30
C GLU A 103 23.04 16.34 -4.07
N LEU A 104 21.91 15.95 -3.47
CA LEU A 104 21.37 16.57 -2.27
C LEU A 104 21.39 15.59 -1.10
N ILE A 105 21.90 16.04 0.04
CA ILE A 105 22.10 15.21 1.23
C ILE A 105 21.50 15.92 2.44
N TYR A 106 20.51 15.29 3.08
CA TYR A 106 19.90 15.72 4.34
C TYR A 106 19.12 14.59 4.98
N ASP A 107 18.74 14.77 6.25
CA ASP A 107 17.77 13.90 6.90
C ASP A 107 16.37 14.18 6.35
N ALA A 108 15.93 13.30 5.45
CA ALA A 108 14.63 13.43 4.79
C ALA A 108 13.49 12.76 5.56
N GLU A 109 13.66 12.34 6.81
CA GLU A 109 12.62 11.60 7.54
C GLU A 109 11.30 12.37 7.63
N ASP A 110 11.32 13.63 8.04
CA ASP A 110 10.10 14.44 8.15
C ASP A 110 9.46 14.70 6.77
N LEU A 111 10.28 14.89 5.73
CA LEU A 111 9.77 15.14 4.38
C LEU A 111 9.19 13.85 3.77
N ARG A 112 9.83 12.70 4.01
CA ARG A 112 9.30 11.39 3.65
C ARG A 112 7.98 11.11 4.36
N ARG A 113 7.82 11.52 5.63
CA ARG A 113 6.54 11.43 6.36
C ARG A 113 5.47 12.37 5.82
N ALA A 114 5.83 13.59 5.42
CA ALA A 114 4.90 14.58 4.90
C ALA A 114 4.49 14.31 3.42
N MET A 115 5.41 13.77 2.62
CA MET A 115 5.18 13.38 1.21
C MET A 115 4.69 11.94 1.06
N ALA A 116 4.87 11.09 2.09
CA ALA A 116 4.06 9.89 2.20
C ALA A 116 2.60 10.33 2.13
N PRO A 117 1.75 9.61 1.38
CA PRO A 117 0.37 10.00 1.17
C PRO A 117 -0.28 10.42 2.48
N THR A 118 -0.60 11.71 2.60
CA THR A 118 -1.27 12.29 3.75
C THR A 118 -2.54 11.50 3.99
N SER A 119 -2.67 10.89 5.16
CA SER A 119 -3.93 10.32 5.65
C SER A 119 -4.95 11.45 5.86
N ALA A 120 -5.50 11.96 4.77
CA ALA A 120 -6.83 12.53 4.74
C ALA A 120 -7.78 11.36 4.49
N ALA A 121 -8.22 10.73 5.59
CA ALA A 121 -9.28 9.73 5.68
C ALA A 121 -9.29 8.65 4.57
N GLN A 122 -8.14 8.03 4.27
CA GLN A 122 -8.21 6.61 3.93
C GLN A 122 -8.67 5.87 5.20
N PRO A 123 -9.74 5.08 5.14
CA PRO A 123 -10.15 4.30 6.29
C PRO A 123 -8.98 3.41 6.68
N GLY A 124 -8.55 3.50 7.94
CA GLY A 124 -7.64 2.51 8.50
C GLY A 124 -8.21 1.10 8.27
N ILE A 125 -7.37 0.06 8.38
CA ILE A 125 -7.74 -1.32 8.04
C ILE A 125 -9.10 -1.76 8.63
N GLY A 126 -9.47 -1.28 9.82
CA GLY A 126 -10.80 -1.50 10.41
C GLY A 126 -11.99 -1.00 9.55
N GLY A 127 -11.89 0.19 8.95
CA GLY A 127 -12.92 0.71 8.06
C GLY A 127 -12.97 -0.02 6.71
N LEU A 128 -11.85 -0.57 6.24
CA LEU A 128 -11.82 -1.44 5.05
C LEU A 128 -12.48 -2.79 5.35
N LEU A 129 -12.19 -3.37 6.53
CA LEU A 129 -12.81 -4.61 7.00
C LEU A 129 -14.33 -4.46 7.12
N GLU A 130 -14.81 -3.37 7.73
CA GLU A 130 -16.25 -3.11 7.87
C GLU A 130 -16.97 -3.07 6.50
N ARG A 131 -16.40 -2.38 5.51
CA ARG A 131 -16.99 -2.32 4.16
C ARG A 131 -16.94 -3.65 3.43
N SER A 132 -15.79 -4.34 3.48
CA SER A 132 -15.61 -5.66 2.83
C SER A 132 -16.56 -6.70 3.43
N HIS A 133 -16.56 -6.87 4.76
CA HIS A 133 -17.47 -7.80 5.43
C HIS A 133 -18.93 -7.40 5.21
N GLY A 134 -19.26 -6.10 5.28
CA GLY A 134 -20.61 -5.61 5.05
C GLY A 134 -21.14 -5.94 3.65
N LEU A 135 -20.30 -5.88 2.62
CA LEU A 135 -20.66 -6.30 1.27
C LEU A 135 -20.96 -7.80 1.21
N VAL A 136 -20.08 -8.64 1.80
CA VAL A 136 -20.29 -10.10 1.83
C VAL A 136 -21.59 -10.44 2.55
N GLY A 137 -21.86 -9.85 3.71
CA GLY A 137 -23.11 -10.11 4.45
C GLY A 137 -24.36 -9.79 3.62
N ARG A 138 -24.35 -8.70 2.84
CA ARG A 138 -25.44 -8.37 1.91
C ARG A 138 -25.57 -9.37 0.77
N ILE A 139 -24.48 -9.89 0.25
CA ILE A 139 -24.47 -10.93 -0.78
C ILE A 139 -25.09 -12.22 -0.23
N LEU A 140 -24.68 -12.68 0.96
CA LEU A 140 -25.21 -13.89 1.58
C LEU A 140 -26.74 -13.84 1.74
N GLY A 141 -27.29 -12.67 2.08
CA GLY A 141 -28.73 -12.46 2.20
C GLY A 141 -29.51 -12.51 0.88
N GLN A 142 -28.83 -12.52 -0.27
CA GLN A 142 -29.44 -12.60 -1.61
C GLN A 142 -29.36 -14.01 -2.22
N ILE A 143 -28.59 -14.92 -1.62
CA ILE A 143 -28.37 -16.26 -2.18
C ILE A 143 -29.63 -17.12 -2.02
N THR A 144 -30.11 -17.66 -3.14
CA THR A 144 -31.24 -18.59 -3.15
C THR A 144 -30.87 -19.96 -2.59
N PRO A 145 -31.84 -20.78 -2.13
CA PRO A 145 -31.55 -22.14 -1.66
C PRO A 145 -30.74 -23.00 -2.65
N GLN A 146 -31.01 -22.88 -3.96
CA GLN A 146 -30.27 -23.58 -5.01
C GLN A 146 -28.86 -23.00 -5.21
N GLY A 147 -28.70 -21.67 -5.09
CA GLY A 147 -27.41 -21.00 -5.21
C GLY A 147 -26.39 -21.48 -4.18
N TRP A 148 -26.84 -21.84 -2.97
CA TRP A 148 -25.97 -22.39 -1.93
C TRP A 148 -25.28 -23.71 -2.32
N ALA A 149 -25.93 -24.54 -3.14
CA ALA A 149 -25.41 -25.82 -3.61
C ALA A 149 -24.62 -25.70 -4.92
N ALA A 150 -24.60 -24.54 -5.56
CA ALA A 150 -23.84 -24.31 -6.79
C ALA A 150 -22.33 -24.38 -6.53
N ALA A 151 -21.56 -24.70 -7.57
CA ALA A 151 -20.11 -24.69 -7.50
C ALA A 151 -19.58 -23.25 -7.42
N SER A 152 -18.59 -23.01 -6.57
CA SER A 152 -17.85 -21.74 -6.53
C SER A 152 -16.55 -21.82 -7.34
N PRO A 153 -15.94 -20.69 -7.73
CA PRO A 153 -14.60 -20.66 -8.33
C PRO A 153 -13.49 -21.12 -7.37
N CYS A 154 -13.75 -21.13 -6.06
CA CYS A 154 -12.82 -21.63 -5.07
C CYS A 154 -12.85 -23.17 -5.01
N ARG A 155 -11.74 -23.80 -5.41
CA ARG A 155 -11.58 -25.26 -5.30
C ARG A 155 -12.76 -25.99 -5.97
N LYS A 156 -13.06 -27.22 -5.53
CA LYS A 156 -14.29 -27.95 -5.89
C LYS A 156 -15.38 -27.71 -4.84
N TRP A 157 -15.41 -26.54 -4.22
CA TRP A 157 -16.36 -26.22 -3.15
C TRP A 157 -17.67 -25.68 -3.70
N THR A 158 -18.74 -25.99 -2.97
CA THR A 158 -20.02 -25.30 -3.12
C THR A 158 -19.94 -23.87 -2.57
N VAL A 159 -20.87 -23.01 -2.97
CA VAL A 159 -21.02 -21.66 -2.39
C VAL A 159 -21.14 -21.71 -0.87
N ARG A 160 -21.89 -22.68 -0.32
CA ARG A 160 -22.03 -22.86 1.14
C ARG A 160 -20.71 -23.21 1.82
N GLN A 161 -19.90 -24.07 1.21
CA GLN A 161 -18.58 -24.42 1.72
C GLN A 161 -17.63 -23.22 1.71
N SER A 162 -17.63 -22.41 0.65
CA SER A 162 -16.82 -21.19 0.59
C SER A 162 -17.25 -20.17 1.65
N ALA A 163 -18.55 -20.02 1.90
CA ALA A 163 -19.06 -19.15 2.97
C ALA A 163 -18.79 -19.68 4.39
N ASN A 164 -18.87 -21.00 4.61
CA ASN A 164 -18.46 -21.63 5.87
C ASN A 164 -16.96 -21.39 6.14
N HIS A 165 -16.11 -21.65 5.12
CA HIS A 165 -14.68 -21.42 5.23
C HIS A 165 -14.36 -19.98 5.59
N LEU A 166 -14.92 -19.02 4.86
CA LEU A 166 -14.72 -17.60 5.15
C LEU A 166 -15.17 -17.24 6.57
N THR A 167 -16.37 -17.69 6.98
CA THR A 167 -16.89 -17.42 8.34
C THR A 167 -15.96 -18.00 9.41
N GLY A 168 -15.50 -19.25 9.23
CA GLY A 168 -14.55 -19.90 10.13
C GLY A 168 -13.20 -19.18 10.17
N ALA A 169 -12.65 -18.77 9.03
CA ALA A 169 -11.39 -18.06 8.92
C ALA A 169 -11.43 -16.71 9.65
N LEU A 170 -12.47 -15.90 9.43
CA LEU A 170 -12.66 -14.63 10.13
C LEU A 170 -12.80 -14.82 11.65
N LEU A 171 -13.51 -15.87 12.09
CA LEU A 171 -13.64 -16.20 13.50
C LEU A 171 -12.31 -16.62 14.13
N ILE A 172 -11.49 -17.41 13.42
CA ILE A 172 -10.15 -17.80 13.85
C ILE A 172 -9.26 -16.56 13.99
N LEU A 173 -9.20 -15.71 12.95
CA LEU A 173 -8.37 -14.50 12.95
C LEU A 173 -8.76 -13.54 14.08
N ALA A 174 -10.06 -13.33 14.30
CA ALA A 174 -10.54 -12.52 15.41
C ALA A 174 -10.13 -13.10 16.78
N ARG A 175 -10.23 -14.42 16.98
CA ARG A 175 -9.79 -15.08 18.22
C ARG A 175 -8.29 -14.94 18.44
N VAL A 176 -7.48 -15.05 17.39
CA VAL A 176 -6.03 -14.85 17.46
C VAL A 176 -5.71 -13.41 17.86
N ALA A 177 -6.37 -12.42 17.22
CA ALA A 177 -6.22 -11.00 17.56
C ALA A 177 -6.68 -10.67 18.99
N GLU A 178 -7.64 -11.41 19.54
CA GLU A 178 -8.03 -11.35 20.95
C GLU A 178 -7.02 -12.05 21.91
N GLY A 179 -5.92 -12.61 21.39
CA GLY A 179 -4.91 -13.31 22.17
C GLY A 179 -5.30 -14.73 22.60
N ARG A 180 -6.35 -15.32 22.01
CA ARG A 180 -6.75 -16.69 22.31
C ARG A 180 -5.84 -17.70 21.60
N GLN A 181 -5.62 -18.84 22.25
CA GLN A 181 -4.98 -19.99 21.61
C GLN A 181 -5.94 -20.62 20.60
N VAL A 182 -5.41 -21.02 19.45
CA VAL A 182 -6.12 -21.72 18.37
C VAL A 182 -5.28 -22.93 17.99
N GLU A 183 -5.93 -24.09 17.90
CA GLU A 183 -5.24 -25.34 17.60
C GLU A 183 -4.85 -25.41 16.12
N ALA A 184 -3.72 -26.06 15.81
CA ALA A 184 -3.22 -26.16 14.43
C ALA A 184 -4.26 -26.74 13.45
N ALA A 185 -5.07 -27.69 13.91
CA ALA A 185 -6.13 -28.33 13.12
C ALA A 185 -7.27 -27.36 12.73
N GLU A 186 -7.48 -26.28 13.48
CA GLU A 186 -8.52 -25.29 13.15
C GLU A 186 -8.14 -24.51 11.89
N PHE A 187 -6.86 -24.40 11.54
CA PHE A 187 -6.41 -23.73 10.32
C PHE A 187 -6.60 -24.56 9.04
N ASP A 188 -7.07 -25.82 9.14
CA ASP A 188 -7.34 -26.63 7.95
C ASP A 188 -8.55 -26.07 7.17
N ALA A 189 -8.30 -25.65 5.94
CA ALA A 189 -9.28 -24.96 5.12
C ALA A 189 -10.49 -25.86 4.77
N GLN A 190 -10.25 -27.15 4.52
CA GLN A 190 -11.32 -28.10 4.18
C GLN A 190 -12.19 -28.39 5.39
N HIS A 191 -11.60 -28.53 6.57
CA HIS A 191 -12.30 -28.68 7.84
C HIS A 191 -13.21 -27.48 8.11
N GLN A 192 -12.74 -26.25 7.88
CA GLN A 192 -13.59 -25.06 8.02
C GLN A 192 -14.72 -25.01 6.98
N ALA A 193 -14.47 -25.44 5.74
CA ALA A 193 -15.50 -25.50 4.70
C ALA A 193 -16.62 -26.51 5.03
N ASP A 194 -16.26 -27.64 5.63
CA ASP A 194 -17.19 -28.72 5.98
C ASP A 194 -17.89 -28.50 7.33
N THR A 195 -17.36 -27.61 8.18
CA THR A 195 -17.99 -27.21 9.43
C THR A 195 -19.14 -26.24 9.17
N ASP A 196 -20.31 -26.50 9.74
CA ASP A 196 -21.48 -25.63 9.59
C ASP A 196 -21.40 -24.42 10.53
N HIS A 197 -20.81 -23.33 10.03
CA HIS A 197 -20.72 -22.04 10.72
C HIS A 197 -21.94 -21.15 10.50
N LEU A 198 -22.72 -21.43 9.46
CA LEU A 198 -23.81 -20.58 8.98
C LEU A 198 -25.17 -20.95 9.57
N GLY A 199 -25.37 -22.22 9.90
CA GLY A 199 -26.63 -22.72 10.45
C GLY A 199 -27.82 -22.44 9.53
N ALA A 200 -28.96 -22.09 10.14
CA ALA A 200 -30.23 -21.82 9.45
C ALA A 200 -30.37 -20.40 8.91
N ASP A 201 -29.60 -19.43 9.43
CA ASP A 201 -29.57 -18.04 8.97
C ASP A 201 -28.13 -17.62 8.65
N PRO A 202 -27.65 -17.93 7.42
CA PRO A 202 -26.27 -17.65 7.02
C PRO A 202 -25.88 -16.17 7.11
N ALA A 203 -26.81 -15.26 6.80
CA ALA A 203 -26.53 -13.84 6.81
C ALA A 203 -26.34 -13.32 8.24
N ALA A 204 -27.20 -13.74 9.18
CA ALA A 204 -27.07 -13.37 10.59
C ALA A 204 -25.81 -13.98 11.23
N ALA A 205 -25.52 -15.25 10.95
CA ALA A 205 -24.33 -15.93 11.47
C ALA A 205 -23.04 -15.24 11.01
N PHE A 206 -22.92 -14.94 9.71
CA PHE A 206 -21.79 -14.21 9.17
C PHE A 206 -21.68 -12.80 9.75
N ALA A 207 -22.80 -12.06 9.85
CA ALA A 207 -22.81 -10.70 10.39
C ALA A 207 -22.26 -10.64 11.83
N ALA A 208 -22.58 -11.65 12.66
CA ALA A 208 -22.05 -11.74 14.02
C ALA A 208 -20.52 -11.93 14.03
N VAL A 209 -19.98 -12.79 13.15
CA VAL A 209 -18.53 -13.00 13.03
C VAL A 209 -17.84 -11.77 12.44
N ALA A 210 -18.43 -11.14 11.42
CA ALA A 210 -17.94 -9.91 10.82
C ALA A 210 -17.81 -8.78 11.87
N ALA A 211 -18.84 -8.57 12.69
CA ALA A 211 -18.82 -7.58 13.75
C ALA A 211 -17.73 -7.87 14.79
N ARG A 212 -17.53 -9.14 15.16
CA ARG A 212 -16.46 -9.56 16.06
C ARG A 212 -15.07 -9.31 15.46
N SER A 213 -14.87 -9.65 14.18
CA SER A 213 -13.61 -9.41 13.47
C SER A 213 -13.26 -7.92 13.47
N VAL A 214 -14.19 -7.05 13.08
CA VAL A 214 -13.99 -5.60 13.10
C VAL A 214 -13.65 -5.11 14.52
N ALA A 215 -14.39 -5.57 15.53
CA ALA A 215 -14.14 -5.17 16.92
C ALA A 215 -12.77 -5.62 17.45
N ALA A 216 -12.34 -6.84 17.10
CA ALA A 216 -11.05 -7.38 17.52
C ALA A 216 -9.87 -6.54 16.97
N PHE A 217 -9.93 -6.14 15.70
CA PHE A 217 -8.88 -5.33 15.08
C PHE A 217 -9.00 -3.83 15.38
N ALA A 218 -10.14 -3.36 15.88
CA ALA A 218 -10.34 -1.98 16.33
C ALA A 218 -9.93 -1.73 17.78
N ALA A 219 -9.63 -2.79 18.55
CA ALA A 219 -9.24 -2.64 19.95
C ALA A 219 -7.90 -1.85 20.07
N PRO A 220 -7.74 -0.99 21.09
CA PRO A 220 -6.51 -0.20 21.26
C PRO A 220 -5.26 -1.10 21.33
N GLY A 221 -4.27 -0.82 20.49
CA GLY A 221 -3.02 -1.59 20.43
C GLY A 221 -3.12 -2.93 19.69
N ALA A 222 -4.30 -3.29 19.15
CA ALA A 222 -4.51 -4.60 18.53
C ALA A 222 -3.70 -4.77 17.24
N LEU A 223 -3.45 -3.69 16.49
CA LEU A 223 -2.70 -3.78 15.24
C LEU A 223 -1.18 -3.91 15.48
N GLU A 224 -0.69 -3.37 16.58
CA GLU A 224 0.72 -3.38 16.97
C GLU A 224 1.11 -4.66 17.72
N ALA A 225 0.16 -5.33 18.37
CA ALA A 225 0.41 -6.52 19.15
C ALA A 225 0.86 -7.70 18.29
N ASP A 226 1.83 -8.47 18.79
CA ASP A 226 2.29 -9.71 18.17
C ASP A 226 1.51 -10.92 18.67
N HIS A 227 0.97 -11.71 17.74
CA HIS A 227 0.19 -12.90 18.02
C HIS A 227 0.86 -14.17 17.49
N ALA A 228 0.66 -15.30 18.17
CA ALA A 228 1.05 -16.60 17.65
C ALA A 228 0.06 -17.02 16.55
N PHE A 229 0.53 -17.12 15.31
CA PHE A 229 -0.30 -17.47 14.16
C PHE A 229 0.50 -18.40 13.24
N MET A 230 -0.04 -19.59 12.96
CA MET A 230 0.60 -20.61 12.10
C MET A 230 2.09 -20.87 12.43
N GLY A 231 2.44 -20.87 13.73
CA GLY A 231 3.80 -21.14 14.20
C GLY A 231 4.76 -19.95 14.15
N THR A 232 4.32 -18.76 13.74
CA THR A 232 5.12 -17.52 13.73
C THR A 232 4.53 -16.47 14.67
N ARG A 233 5.35 -15.47 15.04
CA ARG A 233 4.85 -14.24 15.66
C ARG A 233 4.46 -13.27 14.56
N THR A 234 3.19 -12.87 14.53
CA THR A 234 2.60 -12.06 13.48
C THR A 234 1.93 -10.83 14.08
N PRO A 235 2.27 -9.60 13.64
CA PRO A 235 1.60 -8.39 14.08
C PRO A 235 0.11 -8.39 13.73
N GLY A 236 -0.73 -7.83 14.58
CA GLY A 236 -2.18 -7.76 14.36
C GLY A 236 -2.56 -7.02 13.07
N ALA A 237 -1.76 -6.04 12.63
CA ALA A 237 -1.92 -5.38 11.33
C ALA A 237 -1.86 -6.37 10.15
N VAL A 238 -0.97 -7.37 10.22
CA VAL A 238 -0.85 -8.41 9.20
C VAL A 238 -2.06 -9.33 9.25
N LEU A 239 -2.52 -9.72 10.44
CA LEU A 239 -3.74 -10.52 10.61
C LEU A 239 -4.99 -9.80 10.06
N ALA A 240 -5.08 -8.49 10.26
CA ALA A 240 -6.15 -7.66 9.71
C ALA A 240 -6.10 -7.61 8.17
N SER A 241 -4.90 -7.53 7.57
CA SER A 241 -4.72 -7.62 6.12
C SER A 241 -5.10 -9.00 5.56
N ILE A 242 -4.77 -10.08 6.27
CA ILE A 242 -5.21 -11.44 5.91
C ILE A 242 -6.74 -11.51 5.97
N SER A 243 -7.36 -11.02 7.05
CA SER A 243 -8.83 -10.96 7.18
C SER A 243 -9.50 -10.19 6.04
N LEU A 244 -8.89 -9.10 5.58
CA LEU A 244 -9.40 -8.31 4.46
C LEU A 244 -9.31 -9.10 3.14
N LEU A 245 -8.17 -9.78 2.91
CA LEU A 245 -7.94 -10.59 1.72
C LEU A 245 -8.92 -11.77 1.65
N GLU A 246 -9.08 -12.50 2.75
CA GLU A 246 -10.06 -13.58 2.90
C GLU A 246 -11.48 -13.12 2.53
N SER A 247 -11.93 -12.01 3.13
CA SER A 247 -13.26 -11.44 2.87
C SER A 247 -13.46 -11.02 1.41
N LEU A 248 -12.47 -10.34 0.81
CA LEU A 248 -12.56 -9.86 -0.57
C LEU A 248 -12.64 -11.04 -1.56
N VAL A 249 -11.70 -11.98 -1.45
CA VAL A 249 -11.54 -13.06 -2.43
C VAL A 249 -12.67 -14.07 -2.31
N HIS A 250 -12.99 -14.52 -1.09
CA HIS A 250 -14.08 -15.48 -0.91
C HIS A 250 -15.46 -14.82 -1.06
N GLY A 251 -15.58 -13.52 -0.75
CA GLY A 251 -16.76 -12.74 -1.10
C GLY A 251 -17.05 -12.78 -2.61
N TRP A 252 -16.01 -12.62 -3.43
CA TRP A 252 -16.09 -12.78 -4.88
C TRP A 252 -16.43 -14.21 -5.28
N ASP A 253 -15.74 -15.22 -4.73
CA ASP A 253 -16.01 -16.64 -5.02
C ASP A 253 -17.49 -17.01 -4.78
N ILE A 254 -18.04 -16.52 -3.67
CA ILE A 254 -19.44 -16.73 -3.25
C ILE A 254 -20.40 -16.05 -4.23
N ALA A 255 -20.18 -14.77 -4.54
CA ALA A 255 -21.03 -14.02 -5.46
C ALA A 255 -21.04 -14.65 -6.85
N THR A 256 -19.86 -14.93 -7.40
CA THR A 256 -19.71 -15.57 -8.72
C THR A 256 -20.37 -16.95 -8.75
N GLY A 257 -20.15 -17.80 -7.74
CA GLY A 257 -20.79 -19.12 -7.68
C GLY A 257 -22.32 -19.06 -7.56
N ALA A 258 -22.84 -18.03 -6.89
CA ALA A 258 -24.27 -17.78 -6.77
C ALA A 258 -24.89 -17.06 -7.99
N GLY A 259 -24.08 -16.66 -8.97
CA GLY A 259 -24.54 -15.89 -10.13
C GLY A 259 -24.94 -14.44 -9.79
N LEU A 260 -24.31 -13.85 -8.76
CA LEU A 260 -24.54 -12.49 -8.30
C LEU A 260 -23.37 -11.57 -8.69
N ASP A 261 -23.67 -10.28 -8.83
CA ASP A 261 -22.65 -9.26 -9.04
C ASP A 261 -21.80 -9.05 -7.78
N TYR A 262 -20.50 -8.77 -7.98
CA TYR A 262 -19.57 -8.42 -6.91
C TYR A 262 -18.98 -7.02 -7.12
N PRO A 263 -19.65 -5.95 -6.65
CA PRO A 263 -19.17 -4.58 -6.79
C PRO A 263 -18.05 -4.30 -5.78
N ALA A 264 -16.85 -4.80 -6.07
CA ALA A 264 -15.70 -4.63 -5.19
C ALA A 264 -15.35 -3.16 -4.97
N ASP A 265 -15.08 -2.81 -3.71
CA ASP A 265 -14.60 -1.48 -3.34
C ASP A 265 -13.14 -1.31 -3.77
N ALA A 266 -12.84 -0.25 -4.52
CA ALA A 266 -11.52 -0.03 -5.11
C ALA A 266 -10.41 0.12 -4.06
N GLU A 267 -10.70 0.72 -2.90
CA GLU A 267 -9.72 0.86 -1.82
C GLU A 267 -9.47 -0.48 -1.12
N VAL A 268 -10.52 -1.30 -0.95
CA VAL A 268 -10.39 -2.66 -0.41
C VAL A 268 -9.53 -3.52 -1.35
N VAL A 269 -9.76 -3.45 -2.66
CA VAL A 269 -8.95 -4.17 -3.65
C VAL A 269 -7.50 -3.72 -3.62
N LEU A 270 -7.25 -2.42 -3.54
CA LEU A 270 -5.90 -1.88 -3.47
C LEU A 270 -5.16 -2.34 -2.20
N ALA A 271 -5.79 -2.26 -1.03
CA ALA A 271 -5.20 -2.69 0.23
C ALA A 271 -4.92 -4.21 0.24
N ALA A 272 -5.86 -5.01 -0.27
CA ALA A 272 -5.66 -6.45 -0.43
C ALA A 272 -4.51 -6.77 -1.39
N TRP A 273 -4.38 -6.02 -2.49
CA TRP A 273 -3.26 -6.16 -3.42
C TRP A 273 -1.90 -5.83 -2.78
N GLN A 274 -1.81 -4.76 -2.01
CA GLN A 274 -0.56 -4.39 -1.31
C GLN A 274 -0.08 -5.51 -0.38
N HIS A 275 -1.00 -6.16 0.32
CA HIS A 275 -0.69 -7.33 1.13
C HIS A 275 -0.31 -8.55 0.26
N ALA A 276 -1.13 -8.89 -0.73
CA ALA A 276 -0.93 -10.10 -1.54
C ALA A 276 0.34 -10.04 -2.41
N ALA A 277 0.71 -8.87 -2.93
CA ALA A 277 1.88 -8.68 -3.79
C ALA A 277 3.21 -8.96 -3.06
N THR A 278 3.23 -8.82 -1.74
CA THR A 278 4.43 -9.04 -0.91
C THR A 278 4.34 -10.30 -0.05
N GLY A 279 3.12 -10.69 0.35
CA GLY A 279 2.88 -11.82 1.24
C GLY A 279 2.61 -13.16 0.55
N VAL A 280 2.26 -13.17 -0.74
CA VAL A 280 1.94 -14.41 -1.49
C VAL A 280 3.06 -14.75 -2.47
N GLY A 281 3.99 -15.59 -2.01
CA GLY A 281 5.11 -16.11 -2.80
C GLY A 281 5.07 -17.63 -2.96
N ASP A 282 6.20 -18.20 -3.37
CA ASP A 282 6.35 -19.64 -3.64
C ASP A 282 6.02 -20.48 -2.40
N HIS A 283 6.45 -20.05 -1.21
CA HIS A 283 6.20 -20.77 0.03
C HIS A 283 4.70 -21.00 0.31
N GLN A 284 3.87 -19.96 0.17
CA GLN A 284 2.43 -20.08 0.38
C GLN A 284 1.75 -20.96 -0.68
N ARG A 285 2.27 -20.94 -1.92
CA ARG A 285 1.77 -21.80 -3.01
C ARG A 285 2.16 -23.26 -2.81
N GLU A 286 3.39 -23.54 -2.41
CA GLU A 286 3.89 -24.88 -2.06
C GLU A 286 3.13 -25.47 -0.86
N ALA A 287 2.75 -24.63 0.10
CA ALA A 287 1.88 -24.98 1.22
C ALA A 287 0.40 -25.22 0.80
N GLY A 288 0.06 -25.04 -0.48
CA GLY A 288 -1.28 -25.29 -1.02
C GLY A 288 -2.33 -24.24 -0.64
N GLN A 289 -1.89 -23.07 -0.17
CA GLN A 289 -2.78 -21.96 0.22
C GLN A 289 -3.31 -21.22 -1.02
N PHE A 290 -2.46 -21.05 -2.04
CA PHE A 290 -2.81 -20.39 -3.31
C PHE A 290 -2.44 -21.25 -4.52
N ALA A 291 -3.21 -21.16 -5.60
CA ALA A 291 -2.90 -21.82 -6.87
C ALA A 291 -1.81 -21.06 -7.64
N ALA A 292 -1.39 -21.53 -8.82
CA ALA A 292 -0.41 -20.82 -9.65
C ALA A 292 -0.96 -19.48 -10.16
N VAL A 293 -0.08 -18.49 -10.35
CA VAL A 293 -0.43 -17.20 -10.98
C VAL A 293 -0.98 -17.45 -12.38
N LEU A 294 -2.05 -16.76 -12.74
CA LEU A 294 -2.65 -16.81 -14.07
C LEU A 294 -2.26 -15.58 -14.92
N PRO A 295 -2.13 -15.74 -16.25
CA PRO A 295 -1.86 -14.62 -17.13
C PRO A 295 -3.06 -13.68 -17.19
N VAL A 296 -2.80 -12.37 -17.19
CA VAL A 296 -3.81 -11.31 -17.36
C VAL A 296 -3.37 -10.31 -18.40
N LEU A 297 -4.35 -9.69 -19.07
CA LEU A 297 -4.08 -8.59 -19.98
C LEU A 297 -3.52 -7.38 -19.20
N PRO A 298 -2.62 -6.58 -19.80
CA PRO A 298 -2.12 -5.36 -19.17
C PRO A 298 -3.23 -4.35 -18.78
N THR A 299 -4.37 -4.41 -19.47
CA THR A 299 -5.55 -3.56 -19.26
C THR A 299 -6.58 -4.15 -18.29
N ALA A 300 -6.31 -5.31 -17.68
CA ALA A 300 -7.21 -5.92 -16.71
C ALA A 300 -7.41 -4.99 -15.51
N ASP A 301 -8.64 -4.94 -15.00
CA ASP A 301 -8.96 -4.13 -13.82
C ASP A 301 -8.24 -4.66 -12.56
N PRO A 302 -8.11 -3.85 -11.50
CA PRO A 302 -7.36 -4.21 -10.31
C PRO A 302 -7.83 -5.50 -9.62
N LEU A 303 -9.15 -5.78 -9.59
CA LEU A 303 -9.66 -6.99 -8.97
C LEU A 303 -9.28 -8.22 -9.79
N THR A 304 -9.46 -8.17 -11.11
CA THR A 304 -9.03 -9.24 -12.02
C THR A 304 -7.54 -9.56 -11.87
N ARG A 305 -6.68 -8.53 -11.77
CA ARG A 305 -5.24 -8.72 -11.55
C ARG A 305 -4.93 -9.37 -10.20
N LEU A 306 -5.62 -8.95 -9.13
CA LEU A 306 -5.49 -9.57 -7.81
C LEU A 306 -5.91 -11.04 -7.85
N LEU A 307 -7.10 -11.34 -8.39
CA LEU A 307 -7.62 -12.70 -8.48
C LEU A 307 -6.67 -13.61 -9.26
N ALA A 308 -6.15 -13.15 -10.41
CA ALA A 308 -5.19 -13.91 -11.19
C ALA A 308 -3.86 -14.16 -10.46
N HIS A 309 -3.35 -13.19 -9.70
CA HIS A 309 -2.17 -13.37 -8.84
C HIS A 309 -2.40 -14.46 -7.78
N LEU A 310 -3.63 -14.59 -7.28
CA LEU A 310 -4.03 -15.62 -6.31
C LEU A 310 -4.44 -16.96 -6.98
N GLY A 311 -4.39 -17.02 -8.31
CA GLY A 311 -4.71 -18.22 -9.09
C GLY A 311 -6.21 -18.46 -9.31
N ARG A 312 -7.00 -17.38 -9.36
CA ARG A 312 -8.43 -17.40 -9.70
C ARG A 312 -8.64 -16.88 -11.12
N SER A 313 -9.42 -17.63 -11.90
CA SER A 313 -9.88 -17.21 -13.23
C SER A 313 -11.15 -16.39 -13.06
N SER A 314 -11.12 -15.12 -13.46
CA SER A 314 -12.26 -14.20 -13.46
C SER A 314 -12.60 -13.73 -14.86
#